data_AF-A0A8B9NG41-F1
#
_entry.id   AF-A0A8B9NG41-F1
#
_cell.length_a   1.000
_cell.length_b   1.000
_cell.length_c   1.000
_cell.angle_alpha   90.00
_cell.angle_beta   90.00
_cell.angle_gamma   90.00
#
_symmetry.space_group_name_H-M   'P 1'
#
loop_
_entity.id
_entity.type
_entity.pdbx_description
1 polymer ?
#
loop_
_entity_poly.entity_id
_entity_poly.type
_entity_poly.pdbx_seq_one_letter_code
_entity_poly.pdbx_strand_id
1 'polypeptide(L)'
;MTLGILALVTSTGCASANALQSLTDAMHIPHLFVQRNTGGSPRTACHLNPSLEEEEYTLAARPPVRLNDVMLKLVTELRWQKFIVFYDSDYGNLNHLALFQGHVAVRGSSTRPLPVPRKHFLSKLSTVVFKN
;
A
#
# COMPACT_ATOMS: atom_id res chain seq x y z
N MET A 1 -1.92 -38.05 -16.26
CA MET A 1 -0.85 -37.13 -16.72
C MET A 1 -0.92 -35.90 -15.83
N THR A 2 0.08 -35.70 -14.97
CA THR A 2 0.16 -34.49 -14.13
C THR A 2 0.67 -33.35 -15.02
N LEU A 3 -0.09 -32.26 -15.08
CA LEU A 3 0.36 -30.99 -15.65
C LEU A 3 1.36 -30.37 -14.66
N GLY A 4 2.60 -30.86 -14.66
CA GLY A 4 3.67 -30.30 -13.84
C GLY A 4 4.05 -28.92 -14.37
N ILE A 5 3.92 -27.89 -13.54
CA ILE A 5 4.39 -26.53 -13.85
C ILE A 5 5.77 -26.31 -13.23
N LEU A 6 6.64 -25.55 -13.92
CA LEU A 6 7.96 -25.17 -13.42
C LEU A 6 7.92 -23.94 -12.51
N ALA A 7 6.92 -23.08 -12.71
CA ALA A 7 6.68 -21.89 -11.90
C ALA A 7 5.21 -21.48 -12.02
N LEU A 8 4.73 -20.78 -11.00
CA LEU A 8 3.40 -20.17 -10.98
C LEU A 8 3.53 -18.65 -11.12
N VAL A 9 2.87 -18.05 -12.09
CA VAL A 9 2.80 -16.59 -12.24
C VAL A 9 1.38 -16.14 -11.92
N THR A 10 1.22 -15.23 -10.97
CA THR A 10 -0.11 -14.75 -10.55
C THR A 10 -0.20 -13.24 -10.61
N SER A 11 -1.39 -12.75 -10.94
CA SER A 11 -1.71 -11.33 -10.92
C SER A 11 -3.03 -11.13 -10.18
N THR A 12 -2.98 -11.01 -8.84
CA THR A 12 -4.15 -10.96 -7.96
C THR A 12 -4.04 -9.86 -6.90
N GLY A 13 -5.12 -9.61 -6.15
CA GLY A 13 -5.08 -8.77 -4.95
C GLY A 13 -4.48 -9.48 -3.73
N CYS A 14 -4.32 -8.75 -2.62
CA CYS A 14 -3.62 -9.26 -1.43
C CYS A 14 -4.29 -10.44 -0.74
N ALA A 15 -5.63 -10.53 -0.76
CA ALA A 15 -6.35 -11.64 -0.13
C ALA A 15 -5.97 -12.98 -0.78
N SER A 16 -6.01 -13.05 -2.12
CA SER A 16 -5.61 -14.27 -2.85
C SER A 16 -4.10 -14.48 -2.82
N ALA A 17 -3.31 -13.41 -2.84
CA ALA A 17 -1.85 -13.50 -2.80
C ALA A 17 -1.36 -14.23 -1.54
N ASN A 18 -1.99 -13.97 -0.38
CA ASN A 18 -1.63 -14.62 0.87
C ASN A 18 -1.90 -16.15 0.82
N ALA A 19 -3.06 -16.54 0.32
CA ALA A 19 -3.40 -17.96 0.18
C ALA A 19 -2.50 -18.69 -0.84
N LEU A 20 -2.17 -18.01 -1.95
CA LEU A 20 -1.30 -18.56 -3.00
C LEU A 20 0.14 -18.73 -2.51
N GLN A 21 0.65 -17.78 -1.71
CA GLN A 21 1.99 -17.89 -1.13
C GLN A 21 2.09 -19.13 -0.22
N SER A 22 1.14 -19.32 0.70
CA SER A 22 1.12 -20.53 1.54
C SER A 22 1.04 -21.84 0.75
N LEU A 23 0.29 -21.86 -0.36
CA LEU A 23 0.24 -23.03 -1.25
C LEU A 23 1.58 -23.26 -1.96
N THR A 24 2.20 -22.22 -2.49
CA THR A 24 3.44 -22.34 -3.27
C THR A 24 4.62 -22.70 -2.39
N ASP A 25 4.64 -22.22 -1.15
CA ASP A 25 5.64 -22.58 -0.16
C ASP A 25 5.50 -24.06 0.21
N ALA A 26 4.28 -24.53 0.53
CA ALA A 26 4.03 -25.94 0.84
C ALA A 26 4.39 -26.90 -0.32
N MET A 27 4.16 -26.45 -1.56
CA MET A 27 4.42 -27.26 -2.76
C MET A 27 5.82 -27.06 -3.36
N HIS A 28 6.64 -26.17 -2.80
CA HIS A 28 7.97 -25.82 -3.31
C HIS A 28 7.93 -25.37 -4.78
N ILE A 29 6.90 -24.61 -5.17
CA ILE A 29 6.72 -24.10 -6.53
C ILE A 29 7.15 -22.63 -6.57
N PRO A 30 8.18 -22.26 -7.35
CA PRO A 30 8.55 -20.87 -7.54
C PRO A 30 7.35 -20.03 -8.00
N HIS A 31 7.05 -18.96 -7.28
CA HIS A 31 5.85 -18.16 -7.46
C HIS A 31 6.20 -16.70 -7.73
N LEU A 32 5.94 -16.24 -8.96
CA LEU A 32 6.10 -14.84 -9.32
C LEU A 32 4.78 -14.10 -9.14
N PHE A 33 4.73 -13.21 -8.15
CA PHE A 33 3.52 -12.49 -7.77
C PHE A 33 3.51 -11.05 -8.29
N VAL A 34 2.52 -10.72 -9.12
CA VAL A 34 2.24 -9.37 -9.62
C VAL A 34 1.05 -8.79 -8.85
N GLN A 35 1.33 -7.94 -7.86
CA GLN A 35 0.26 -7.34 -7.08
C GLN A 35 -0.67 -6.45 -7.92
N ARG A 36 -1.96 -6.80 -7.98
CA ARG A 36 -3.00 -5.95 -8.55
C ARG A 36 -3.43 -4.86 -7.58
N ASN A 37 -3.93 -3.78 -8.17
CA ASN A 37 -4.49 -2.67 -7.43
C ASN A 37 -6.01 -2.86 -7.24
N THR A 38 -6.54 -2.41 -6.12
CA THR A 38 -7.99 -2.37 -5.85
C THR A 38 -8.55 -1.04 -6.34
N GLY A 39 -9.34 -1.07 -7.42
CA GLY A 39 -10.14 0.09 -7.84
C GLY A 39 -9.38 1.35 -8.28
N GLY A 40 -8.05 1.29 -8.47
CA GLY A 40 -7.23 2.47 -8.80
C GLY A 40 -6.65 3.20 -7.57
N SER A 41 -6.94 2.74 -6.35
CA SER A 41 -6.37 3.26 -5.09
C SER A 41 -4.84 3.16 -5.04
N PRO A 42 -4.08 4.00 -4.33
CA PRO A 42 -2.64 3.76 -4.22
C PRO A 42 -2.33 2.41 -3.57
N ARG A 43 -1.36 1.68 -4.14
CA ARG A 43 -1.00 0.34 -3.67
C ARG A 43 -0.34 0.40 -2.29
N THR A 44 -0.75 -0.50 -1.40
CA THR A 44 -0.04 -0.85 -0.16
C THR A 44 0.63 -2.21 -0.33
N ALA A 45 1.76 -2.48 0.32
CA ALA A 45 2.35 -3.82 0.26
C ALA A 45 1.39 -4.85 0.89
N CYS A 46 1.26 -6.02 0.28
CA CYS A 46 0.46 -7.10 0.87
C CYS A 46 1.15 -7.61 2.13
N HIS A 47 0.37 -7.93 3.16
CA HIS A 47 0.85 -8.66 4.32
C HIS A 47 0.87 -10.15 3.98
N LEU A 48 2.05 -10.66 3.65
CA LEU A 48 2.28 -12.08 3.39
C LEU A 48 2.60 -12.79 4.71
N ASN A 49 2.31 -14.08 4.79
CA ASN A 49 2.64 -14.87 5.96
C ASN A 49 4.17 -15.03 6.05
N PRO A 50 4.75 -14.99 7.26
CA PRO A 50 6.18 -15.27 7.41
C PRO A 50 6.47 -16.71 6.98
N SER A 51 7.32 -16.89 5.97
CA SER A 51 7.91 -18.20 5.65
C SER A 51 9.07 -18.47 6.60
N LEU A 52 9.42 -19.75 6.76
CA LEU A 52 10.73 -20.11 7.33
C LEU A 52 11.80 -19.54 6.40
N GLU A 53 12.91 -19.00 6.95
CA GLU A 53 13.88 -18.19 6.20
C GLU A 53 14.49 -18.89 4.95
N GLU A 54 14.36 -20.21 4.82
CA GLU A 54 14.86 -21.00 3.69
C GLU A 54 13.76 -21.47 2.71
N GLU A 55 12.48 -21.16 2.95
CA GLU A 55 11.34 -21.66 2.18
C GLU A 55 10.40 -20.54 1.67
N GLU A 56 10.95 -19.37 1.32
CA GLU A 56 10.19 -18.31 0.65
C GLU A 56 10.17 -18.53 -0.87
N TYR A 57 9.07 -19.07 -1.40
CA TYR A 57 8.94 -19.34 -2.84
C TYR A 57 8.27 -18.19 -3.60
N THR A 58 7.76 -17.18 -2.91
CA THR A 58 7.03 -16.06 -3.52
C THR A 58 7.90 -14.85 -3.77
N LEU A 59 8.15 -14.53 -5.04
CA LEU A 59 8.87 -13.34 -5.47
C LEU A 59 7.88 -12.24 -5.90
N ALA A 60 7.89 -11.12 -5.19
CA ALA A 60 7.12 -9.95 -5.58
C ALA A 60 7.75 -9.27 -6.80
N ALA A 61 7.08 -9.34 -7.96
CA ALA A 61 7.58 -8.76 -9.21
C ALA A 61 7.55 -7.22 -9.23
N ARG A 62 6.68 -6.61 -8.43
CA ARG A 62 6.55 -5.14 -8.34
C ARG A 62 7.52 -4.61 -7.28
N PRO A 63 8.19 -3.46 -7.52
CA PRO A 63 9.11 -2.87 -6.55
C PRO A 63 8.37 -2.50 -5.25
N PRO A 64 9.05 -2.33 -4.11
CA PRO A 64 8.44 -1.86 -2.88
C PRO A 64 7.69 -0.52 -3.04
N VAL A 65 6.63 -0.30 -2.26
CA VAL A 65 5.87 0.96 -2.29
C VAL A 65 6.69 2.06 -1.60
N ARG A 66 7.17 3.04 -2.37
CA ARG A 66 7.96 4.19 -1.86
C ARG A 66 7.20 5.51 -1.84
N LEU A 67 5.86 5.46 -1.88
CA LEU A 67 5.01 6.66 -1.85
C LEU A 67 5.24 7.50 -0.59
N ASN A 68 5.45 6.85 0.56
CA ASN A 68 5.73 7.55 1.82
C ASN A 68 7.01 8.39 1.73
N ASP A 69 8.10 7.85 1.17
CA ASP A 69 9.37 8.58 1.01
C ASP A 69 9.18 9.86 0.19
N VAL A 70 8.47 9.73 -0.93
CA VAL A 70 8.21 10.83 -1.86
C VAL A 70 7.31 11.89 -1.21
N MET A 71 6.23 11.48 -0.56
CA MET A 71 5.32 12.38 0.15
C MET A 71 6.01 13.12 1.29
N LEU A 72 6.88 12.42 2.05
CA LEU A 72 7.64 13.03 3.12
C LEU A 72 8.60 14.08 2.57
N LYS A 73 9.33 13.76 1.49
CA LYS A 73 10.22 14.74 0.84
C LYS A 73 9.43 15.96 0.34
N LEU A 74 8.29 15.74 -0.29
CA LEU A 74 7.44 16.81 -0.80
C LEU A 74 6.97 17.76 0.30
N VAL A 75 6.42 17.22 1.40
CA VAL A 75 5.95 18.01 2.55
C VAL A 75 7.09 18.82 3.17
N THR A 76 8.29 18.24 3.25
CA THR A 76 9.46 18.96 3.79
C THR A 76 9.94 20.09 2.88
N GLU A 77 10.01 19.86 1.57
CA GLU A 77 10.44 20.88 0.61
C GLU A 77 9.44 22.04 0.52
N LEU A 78 8.14 21.73 0.59
CA LEU A 78 7.08 22.74 0.61
C LEU A 78 6.88 23.40 1.99
N ARG A 79 7.63 22.96 3.02
CA ARG A 79 7.55 23.45 4.41
C ARG A 79 6.13 23.46 4.98
N TRP A 80 5.33 22.46 4.65
CA TRP A 80 3.95 22.35 5.14
C TRP A 80 3.93 21.98 6.63
N GLN A 81 3.51 22.91 7.48
CA GLN A 81 3.39 22.63 8.93
C GLN A 81 2.12 21.88 9.30
N LYS A 82 1.01 22.11 8.60
CA LYS A 82 -0.28 21.45 8.84
C LYS A 82 -0.95 21.16 7.52
N PHE A 83 -1.38 19.92 7.30
CA PHE A 83 -2.06 19.52 6.08
C PHE A 83 -3.01 18.34 6.30
N ILE A 84 -3.82 18.02 5.29
CA ILE A 84 -4.80 16.94 5.31
C ILE A 84 -4.44 15.95 4.21
N VAL A 85 -4.57 14.66 4.49
CA VAL A 85 -4.40 13.59 3.51
C VAL A 85 -5.76 12.91 3.30
N PHE A 86 -6.28 12.97 2.09
CA PHE A 86 -7.49 12.25 1.71
C PHE A 86 -7.15 10.86 1.18
N TYR A 87 -7.87 9.84 1.66
CA TYR A 87 -7.68 8.45 1.21
C TYR A 87 -9.02 7.80 0.89
N ASP A 88 -9.03 6.91 -0.10
CA ASP A 88 -10.24 6.17 -0.49
C ASP A 88 -10.53 5.01 0.47
N SER A 89 -11.76 4.49 0.50
CA SER A 89 -12.14 3.32 1.30
C SER A 89 -11.33 2.08 0.95
N ASP A 90 -10.86 2.00 -0.29
CA ASP A 90 -10.07 0.88 -0.80
C ASP A 90 -8.57 1.04 -0.52
N TYR A 91 -8.15 2.08 0.22
CA TYR A 91 -6.77 2.23 0.68
C TYR A 91 -6.46 1.19 1.76
N GLY A 92 -5.97 0.03 1.30
CA GLY A 92 -6.01 -1.25 2.02
C GLY A 92 -5.12 -1.39 3.25
N ASN A 93 -4.51 -0.34 3.80
CA ASN A 93 -3.82 -0.46 5.09
C ASN A 93 -3.66 0.88 5.85
N LEU A 94 -4.43 1.06 6.92
CA LEU A 94 -4.31 2.21 7.83
C LEU A 94 -2.95 2.28 8.53
N ASN A 95 -2.24 1.15 8.68
CA ASN A 95 -0.92 1.12 9.32
C ASN A 95 0.13 1.90 8.52
N HIS A 96 0.05 1.87 7.18
CA HIS A 96 0.93 2.66 6.32
C HIS A 96 0.72 4.17 6.50
N LEU A 97 -0.53 4.57 6.75
CA LEU A 97 -0.89 5.96 6.99
C LEU A 97 -0.44 6.42 8.38
N ALA A 98 -0.61 5.57 9.40
CA ALA A 98 -0.10 5.81 10.75
C ALA A 98 1.44 5.97 10.76
N LEU A 99 2.16 5.13 10.00
CA LEU A 99 3.60 5.25 9.84
C LEU A 99 3.98 6.59 9.21
N PHE A 100 3.28 7.01 8.16
CA PHE A 100 3.50 8.32 7.54
C PHE A 100 3.24 9.47 8.52
N GLN A 101 2.15 9.42 9.29
CA GLN A 101 1.84 10.40 10.32
C GLN A 101 2.96 10.53 11.36
N GLY A 102 3.52 9.40 11.82
CA GLY A 102 4.66 9.39 12.75
C GLY A 102 5.88 10.13 12.16
N HIS A 103 6.24 9.85 10.92
CA HIS A 103 7.36 10.53 10.25
C HIS A 103 7.12 12.03 10.05
N VAL A 104 5.88 12.44 9.80
CA VAL A 104 5.50 13.86 9.69
C VAL A 104 5.60 14.55 11.05
N ALA A 105 5.13 13.91 12.12
CA ALA A 105 5.16 14.42 13.48
C ALA A 105 6.59 14.64 13.99
N VAL A 106 7.50 13.69 13.76
CA VAL A 106 8.93 13.81 14.13
C VAL A 106 9.60 15.01 13.45
N ARG A 107 9.10 15.44 12.28
CA ARG A 107 9.60 16.63 11.56
C ARG A 107 8.88 17.93 11.92
N GLY A 108 8.12 17.94 13.02
CA GLY A 108 7.42 19.14 13.52
C GLY A 108 6.21 19.56 12.69
N SER A 109 5.75 18.69 11.77
CA SER A 109 4.56 18.92 10.96
C SER A 109 3.41 18.07 11.49
N SER A 110 2.17 18.43 11.18
CA SER A 110 0.98 17.68 11.59
C SER A 110 0.12 17.35 10.39
N THR A 111 -0.37 16.12 10.32
CA THR A 111 -1.29 15.69 9.27
C THR A 111 -2.50 14.97 9.82
N ARG A 112 -3.67 15.29 9.26
CA ARG A 112 -4.93 14.62 9.58
C ARG A 112 -5.39 13.80 8.38
N PRO A 113 -5.38 12.46 8.48
CA PRO A 113 -5.95 11.61 7.46
C PRO A 113 -7.47 11.65 7.54
N LEU A 114 -8.13 11.81 6.40
CA LEU A 114 -9.58 11.79 6.29
C LEU A 114 -10.00 10.88 5.13
N PRO A 115 -11.01 10.01 5.31
CA PRO A 115 -11.56 9.26 4.20
C PRO A 115 -12.20 10.22 3.20
N VAL A 116 -12.09 9.93 1.91
CA VAL A 116 -12.77 10.71 0.87
C VAL A 116 -14.28 10.59 1.10
N PRO A 117 -14.98 11.71 1.34
CA PRO A 117 -16.42 11.68 1.53
C PRO A 117 -17.11 11.35 0.22
N ARG A 118 -18.05 10.39 0.24
CA ARG A 118 -18.88 10.05 -0.94
C ARG A 118 -19.61 11.31 -1.44
N LYS A 119 -19.16 11.85 -2.58
CA LYS A 119 -19.77 12.85 -3.50
C LYS A 119 -20.40 14.15 -2.95
N HIS A 120 -20.63 14.35 -1.65
CA HIS A 120 -21.39 15.50 -1.11
C HIS A 120 -20.58 16.52 -0.28
N PHE A 121 -19.28 16.30 -0.10
CA PHE A 121 -18.45 17.20 0.73
C PHE A 121 -17.39 17.96 -0.07
N LEU A 122 -17.18 17.63 -1.35
CA LEU A 122 -16.18 18.28 -2.21
C LEU A 122 -16.44 19.79 -2.37
N SER A 123 -17.70 20.24 -2.27
CA SER A 123 -18.04 21.67 -2.31
C SER A 123 -17.57 22.47 -1.09
N LYS A 124 -17.30 21.81 0.06
CA LYS A 124 -16.82 22.48 1.29
C LYS A 124 -15.30 22.53 1.41
N LEU A 125 -14.57 21.71 0.65
CA LEU A 125 -13.13 21.55 0.80
C LEU A 125 -12.29 22.53 -0.03
N SER A 126 -12.81 23.05 -1.15
CA SER A 126 -12.16 24.14 -1.89
C SER A 126 -11.88 25.38 -1.01
N THR A 127 -12.63 25.57 0.07
CA THR A 127 -12.50 26.72 0.98
C THR A 127 -11.37 26.57 2.01
N VAL A 128 -10.89 25.36 2.30
CA VAL A 128 -9.92 25.12 3.39
C VAL A 128 -8.46 25.07 2.91
N VAL A 129 -8.22 24.77 1.62
CA VAL A 129 -6.86 24.68 1.06
C VAL A 129 -6.27 26.06 0.71
N PHE A 130 -7.09 27.12 0.63
CA PHE A 130 -6.68 28.48 0.25
C PHE A 130 -6.91 29.52 1.35
N LYS A 131 -6.58 29.22 2.60
CA LYS A 131 -6.52 30.26 3.64
C LYS A 131 -5.13 30.27 4.26
N ASN A 132 -4.23 30.97 3.55
CA ASN A 132 -3.10 31.65 4.17
C ASN A 132 -3.64 32.73 5.12
#